data_AF-A0A3B9AN28-F1
#
_entry.id   AF-A0A3B9AN28-F1
#
_cell.length_a   1.000
_cell.length_b   1.000
_cell.length_c   1.000
_cell.angle_alpha   90.00
_cell.angle_beta   90.00
_cell.angle_gamma   90.00
#
_symmetry.space_group_name_H-M   'P 1'
#
loop_
_entity.id
_entity.type
_entity.pdbx_description
1 polymer ?
#
loop_
_entity_poly.entity_id
_entity_poly.type
_entity_poly.pdbx_seq_one_letter_code
_entity_poly.pdbx_strand_id
1 'polypeptide(L)'
;KGKWLMGLAGVLILWGLQQTHAVWRNQRQAAMVMYSLKDGRLVDFIMGETVITLSDSLSEKQENFAAQSHRIACGIQDKRVLYPGDSLFYEDHKLLISWPYVQFHDLLMVFMDPLHTRQEL
;
A
#
# COMPACT_ATOMS: atom_id res chain seq x y z
N LYS A 1 1.63 49.55 4.28
CA LYS A 1 2.62 48.50 3.96
C LYS A 1 2.38 47.21 4.77
N GLY A 2 2.16 47.27 6.09
CA GLY A 2 1.89 46.08 6.92
C GLY A 2 0.64 45.26 6.57
N LYS A 3 -0.42 45.89 6.02
CA LYS A 3 -1.65 45.17 5.61
C LYS A 3 -1.42 44.09 4.55
N TRP A 4 -0.45 44.30 3.65
CA TRP A 4 -0.09 43.33 2.61
C TRP A 4 0.69 42.13 3.17
N LEU A 5 1.58 42.39 4.14
CA LEU A 5 2.31 41.34 4.84
C LEU A 5 1.36 40.45 5.65
N MET A 6 0.35 41.04 6.28
CA MET A 6 -0.65 40.30 7.04
C MET A 6 -1.51 39.40 6.14
N GLY A 7 -1.90 39.89 4.96
CA GLY A 7 -2.59 39.09 3.95
C GLY A 7 -1.73 37.93 3.43
N LEU A 8 -0.45 38.18 3.13
CA LEU A 8 0.47 37.15 2.66
C LEU A 8 0.74 36.09 3.73
N ALA A 9 0.91 36.49 4.99
CA ALA A 9 1.03 35.56 6.11
C ALA A 9 -0.22 34.68 6.26
N GLY A 10 -1.42 35.25 6.12
CA GLY A 10 -2.67 34.49 6.16
C GLY A 10 -2.77 33.43 5.06
N VAL A 11 -2.39 33.79 3.82
CA VAL A 11 -2.37 32.83 2.69
C VAL A 11 -1.38 31.71 2.92
N LEU A 12 -0.17 32.02 3.41
CA LEU A 12 0.85 31.00 3.70
C LEU A 12 0.41 30.04 4.82
N ILE A 13 -0.25 30.55 5.86
CA ILE A 13 -0.79 29.70 6.94
C ILE A 13 -1.86 28.76 6.41
N LEU A 14 -2.81 29.27 5.61
CA LEU A 14 -3.86 28.44 5.02
C LEU A 14 -3.29 27.36 4.08
N TRP A 15 -2.27 27.71 3.29
CA TRP A 15 -1.58 26.74 2.44
C TRP A 15 -0.87 25.66 3.29
N GLY A 16 -0.15 26.05 4.34
CA GLY A 16 0.48 25.09 5.26
C GLY A 16 -0.52 24.14 5.93
N LEU A 17 -1.68 24.66 6.35
CA LEU A 17 -2.76 23.85 6.91
C LEU A 17 -3.35 22.87 5.88
N GLN A 18 -3.53 23.31 4.64
CA GLN A 18 -4.03 22.42 3.58
C GLN A 18 -3.02 21.29 3.28
N GLN A 19 -1.72 21.61 3.25
CA GLN A 19 -0.69 20.63 2.96
C GLN A 19 -0.56 19.60 4.09
N THR A 20 -0.56 20.05 5.35
CA THR A 20 -0.54 19.15 6.51
C THR A 20 -1.79 18.26 6.57
N HIS A 21 -2.96 18.80 6.26
CA HIS A 21 -4.19 18.01 6.19
C HIS A 21 -4.16 16.97 5.05
N ALA A 22 -3.53 17.29 3.91
CA ALA A 22 -3.36 16.33 2.82
C ALA A 22 -2.42 15.18 3.21
N VAL A 23 -1.30 15.48 3.87
CA VAL A 23 -0.37 14.47 4.40
C VAL A 23 -1.08 13.58 5.43
N TRP A 24 -1.80 14.18 6.37
CA TRP A 24 -2.52 13.42 7.40
C TRP A 24 -3.61 12.50 6.84
N ARG A 25 -4.30 12.95 5.77
CA ARG A 25 -5.26 12.11 5.06
C ARG A 25 -4.57 10.93 4.38
N ASN A 26 -3.43 11.16 3.73
CA ASN A 26 -2.69 10.09 3.05
C ASN A 26 -2.12 9.07 4.05
N GLN A 27 -1.67 9.50 5.23
CA GLN A 27 -1.25 8.58 6.31
C GLN A 27 -2.37 7.68 6.83
N ARG A 28 -3.64 8.07 6.66
CA ARG A 28 -4.81 7.26 7.01
C ARG A 28 -5.31 6.38 5.86
N GLN A 29 -4.70 6.44 4.68
CA GLN A 29 -5.12 5.61 3.56
C GLN A 29 -4.61 4.19 3.75
N ALA A 30 -5.55 3.26 3.87
CA ALA A 30 -5.33 1.83 3.78
C ALA A 30 -5.89 1.35 2.44
N ALA A 31 -5.07 0.72 1.61
CA ALA A 31 -5.49 0.22 0.31
C ALA A 31 -4.81 -1.11 0.00
N MET A 32 -5.56 -2.02 -0.61
CA MET A 32 -4.97 -3.20 -1.24
C MET A 32 -5.03 -3.02 -2.76
N VAL A 33 -3.91 -3.24 -3.43
CA VAL A 33 -3.83 -3.20 -4.90
C VAL A 33 -3.25 -4.52 -5.38
N MET A 34 -4.02 -5.23 -6.21
CA MET A 34 -3.58 -6.45 -6.87
C MET A 34 -3.19 -6.16 -8.32
N TYR A 35 -1.98 -6.54 -8.70
CA TYR A 35 -1.48 -6.46 -10.06
C TYR A 35 -1.38 -7.86 -10.65
N SER A 36 -2.09 -8.08 -11.74
CA SER A 36 -1.95 -9.29 -12.55
C SER A 36 -0.90 -9.04 -13.62
N LEU A 37 0.25 -9.70 -13.51
CA LEU A 37 1.29 -9.71 -14.53
C LEU A 37 1.22 -11.03 -15.30
N LYS A 38 1.91 -11.10 -16.45
CA LYS A 38 1.86 -12.27 -17.33
C LYS A 38 2.39 -13.55 -16.67
N ASP A 39 3.45 -13.41 -15.87
CA ASP A 39 4.20 -14.55 -15.29
C ASP A 39 4.12 -14.59 -13.76
N GLY A 40 3.22 -13.81 -13.14
CA GLY A 40 3.09 -13.77 -11.68
C GLY A 40 2.05 -12.76 -11.21
N ARG A 41 1.81 -12.74 -9.89
CA ARG A 41 0.93 -11.78 -9.23
C ARG A 41 1.70 -10.99 -8.20
N LEU A 42 1.28 -9.75 -8.02
CA LEU A 42 1.80 -8.84 -7.01
C LEU A 42 0.62 -8.28 -6.24
N VAL A 43 0.69 -8.28 -4.91
CA VAL A 43 -0.32 -7.62 -4.06
C VAL A 43 0.40 -6.64 -3.14
N ASP A 44 0.06 -5.36 -3.26
CA ASP A 44 0.53 -4.33 -2.35
C ASP A 44 -0.57 -4.02 -1.32
N PHE A 45 -0.24 -4.15 -0.04
CA PHE A 45 -0.99 -3.60 1.07
C PHE A 45 -0.34 -2.30 1.48
N ILE A 46 -1.00 -1.20 1.14
CA ILE A 46 -0.56 0.16 1.37
C ILE A 46 -1.22 0.66 2.66
N MET A 47 -0.40 1.14 3.58
CA MET A 47 -0.81 1.63 4.89
C MET A 47 -0.07 2.91 5.20
N GLY A 48 -0.67 4.04 4.81
CA GLY A 48 0.02 5.33 4.85
C GLY A 48 1.28 5.32 4.00
N GLU A 49 2.43 5.46 4.65
CA GLU A 49 3.75 5.54 4.01
C GLU A 49 4.46 4.17 3.91
N THR A 50 3.85 3.11 4.44
CA THR A 50 4.42 1.75 4.42
C THR A 50 3.68 0.89 3.41
N VAL A 51 4.44 0.04 2.70
CA VAL A 51 3.89 -1.00 1.83
C VAL A 51 4.42 -2.36 2.20
N ILE A 52 3.49 -3.31 2.28
CA ILE A 52 3.80 -4.73 2.35
C ILE A 52 3.40 -5.32 1.01
N THR A 53 4.35 -5.97 0.35
CA THR A 53 4.24 -6.50 -1.00
C THR A 53 4.30 -8.02 -0.94
N LEU A 54 3.27 -8.72 -1.41
CA LEU A 54 3.29 -10.16 -1.69
C LEU A 54 3.63 -10.38 -3.16
N SER A 55 4.65 -11.20 -3.44
CA SER A 55 5.11 -11.52 -4.80
C SER A 55 5.41 -13.00 -4.94
N ASP A 56 4.86 -13.65 -5.96
CA ASP A 56 4.89 -15.12 -6.11
C ASP A 56 6.10 -15.63 -6.93
N SER A 57 6.70 -14.79 -7.78
CA SER A 57 7.79 -15.24 -8.68
C SER A 57 8.44 -14.10 -9.48
N LEU A 58 8.13 -12.84 -9.17
CA LEU A 58 8.51 -11.72 -10.03
C LEU A 58 9.92 -11.23 -9.72
N SER A 59 10.63 -10.79 -10.76
CA SER A 59 11.87 -10.04 -10.55
C SER A 59 11.56 -8.66 -9.96
N GLU A 60 12.46 -8.14 -9.12
CA GLU A 60 12.32 -6.83 -8.49
C GLU A 60 12.02 -5.71 -9.51
N LYS A 61 12.61 -5.80 -10.72
CA LYS A 61 12.38 -4.85 -11.81
C LYS A 61 10.92 -4.89 -12.29
N GLN A 62 10.33 -6.07 -12.42
CA GLN A 62 8.93 -6.22 -12.82
C GLN A 62 7.98 -5.72 -11.73
N GLU A 63 8.29 -6.02 -10.46
CA GLU A 63 7.50 -5.50 -9.34
C GLU A 63 7.49 -3.98 -9.30
N ASN A 64 8.68 -3.38 -9.37
CA ASN A 64 8.82 -1.94 -9.29
C ASN A 64 8.18 -1.25 -10.49
N PHE A 65 8.24 -1.85 -11.68
CA PHE A 65 7.55 -1.32 -12.87
C PHE A 65 6.02 -1.39 -12.74
N ALA A 66 5.49 -2.53 -12.29
CA ALA A 66 4.04 -2.73 -12.19
C ALA A 66 3.40 -1.83 -11.12
N ALA A 67 4.05 -1.71 -9.97
CA ALA A 67 3.53 -0.95 -8.83
C ALA A 67 3.96 0.52 -8.81
N GLN A 68 4.81 0.98 -9.75
CA GLN A 68 5.43 2.31 -9.73
C GLN A 68 4.41 3.44 -9.54
N SER A 69 3.34 3.42 -10.32
CA SER A 69 2.34 4.49 -10.34
C SER A 69 1.61 4.64 -9.01
N HIS A 70 1.20 3.52 -8.39
CA HIS A 70 0.51 3.52 -7.12
C HIS A 70 1.45 3.84 -5.96
N ARG A 71 2.69 3.31 -5.99
CA ARG A 71 3.67 3.57 -4.93
C ARG A 71 4.13 5.02 -4.87
N ILE A 72 4.33 5.65 -6.02
CA ILE A 72 4.66 7.09 -6.10
C ILE A 72 3.46 7.92 -5.62
N ALA A 73 2.24 7.60 -6.06
CA ALA A 73 1.05 8.34 -5.67
C ALA A 73 0.78 8.27 -4.16
N CYS A 74 1.12 7.14 -3.52
CA CYS A 74 0.94 6.95 -2.07
C CYS A 74 2.12 7.45 -1.23
N GLY A 75 3.25 7.86 -1.84
CA GLY A 75 4.41 8.38 -1.11
C GLY A 75 5.11 7.34 -0.23
N ILE A 76 5.24 6.11 -0.73
CA ILE A 76 5.77 4.98 0.03
C ILE A 76 7.25 5.19 0.37
N GLN A 77 7.60 5.01 1.65
CA GLN A 77 8.97 5.12 2.17
C GLN A 77 9.58 3.77 2.54
N ASP A 78 8.76 2.83 3.02
CA ASP A 78 9.23 1.50 3.43
C ASP A 78 8.49 0.40 2.65
N LYS A 79 9.25 -0.56 2.13
CA LYS A 79 8.77 -1.71 1.35
C LYS A 79 9.26 -2.99 1.99
N ARG A 80 8.33 -3.85 2.40
CA ARG A 80 8.61 -5.23 2.83
C ARG A 80 8.06 -6.22 1.82
N VAL A 81 8.90 -7.13 1.32
CA VAL A 81 8.49 -8.21 0.41
C VAL A 81 8.19 -9.47 1.21
N LEU A 82 7.09 -10.13 0.88
CA LEU A 82 6.62 -11.38 1.46
C LEU A 82 6.40 -12.41 0.37
N TYR A 83 6.66 -13.68 0.72
CA TYR A 83 6.50 -14.81 -0.17
C TYR A 83 5.29 -15.66 0.24
N PRO A 84 4.60 -16.32 -0.72
CA PRO A 84 3.47 -17.19 -0.43
C PRO A 84 3.88 -18.36 0.48
N GLY A 85 3.06 -18.66 1.50
CA GLY A 85 3.32 -19.72 2.48
C GLY A 85 3.79 -19.22 3.84
N ASP A 86 4.27 -17.98 3.93
CA ASP A 86 4.62 -17.38 5.21
C ASP A 86 3.36 -16.98 6.00
N SER A 87 3.23 -17.49 7.23
CA SER A 87 2.22 -17.03 8.18
C SER A 87 2.79 -15.85 8.97
N LEU A 88 2.25 -14.66 8.78
CA LEU A 88 2.78 -13.43 9.35
C LEU A 88 1.66 -12.56 9.92
N PHE A 89 1.91 -12.03 11.10
CA PHE A 89 1.05 -11.07 11.75
C PHE A 89 1.81 -9.76 11.98
N TYR A 90 1.28 -8.68 11.40
CA TYR A 90 1.76 -7.33 11.61
C TYR A 90 0.75 -6.57 12.46
N GLU A 91 0.95 -6.62 13.78
CA GLU A 91 0.05 -6.03 14.77
C GLU A 91 -0.16 -4.53 14.56
N ASP A 92 0.94 -3.79 14.35
CA ASP A 92 0.93 -2.34 14.10
C ASP A 92 0.11 -1.94 12.85
N HIS A 93 -0.07 -2.88 11.94
CA HIS A 93 -0.56 -2.66 10.58
C HIS A 93 -1.89 -3.38 10.33
N LYS A 94 -2.42 -4.08 11.33
CA LYS A 94 -3.64 -4.91 11.24
C LYS A 94 -3.65 -5.80 9.99
N LEU A 95 -2.49 -6.32 9.62
CA LEU A 95 -2.32 -7.25 8.50
C LEU A 95 -2.00 -8.62 9.06
N LEU A 96 -2.87 -9.59 8.80
CA LEU A 96 -2.63 -11.00 9.09
C LEU A 96 -2.65 -11.76 7.77
N ILE A 97 -1.57 -12.47 7.49
CA ILE A 97 -1.45 -13.34 6.33
C ILE A 97 -1.35 -14.77 6.87
N SER A 98 -2.31 -15.61 6.52
CA SER A 98 -2.33 -17.03 6.84
C SER A 98 -2.93 -17.75 5.63
N TRP A 99 -2.05 -18.15 4.71
CA TRP A 99 -2.47 -18.67 3.40
C TRP A 99 -3.52 -19.79 3.54
N PRO A 100 -4.63 -19.77 2.76
CA PRO A 100 -4.97 -18.85 1.66
C PRO A 100 -5.69 -17.56 2.11
N TYR A 101 -5.80 -17.31 3.41
CA TYR A 101 -6.49 -16.16 3.98
C TYR A 101 -5.57 -14.96 4.17
N VAL A 102 -6.11 -13.78 3.93
CA VAL A 102 -5.50 -12.52 4.33
C VAL A 102 -6.53 -11.64 4.98
N GLN A 103 -6.25 -11.23 6.21
CA GLN A 103 -6.99 -10.18 6.88
C GLN A 103 -6.22 -8.87 6.76
N PHE A 104 -6.88 -7.84 6.24
CA PHE A 104 -6.36 -6.49 6.16
C PHE A 104 -7.37 -5.55 6.83
N HIS A 105 -6.98 -4.99 7.96
CA HIS A 105 -7.89 -4.27 8.85
C HIS A 105 -9.11 -5.13 9.22
N ASP A 106 -10.30 -4.62 8.91
CA ASP A 106 -11.58 -5.23 9.26
C ASP A 106 -12.10 -6.16 8.14
N LEU A 107 -11.30 -6.34 7.07
CA LEU A 107 -11.64 -7.15 5.91
C LEU A 107 -10.85 -8.46 5.93
N LEU A 108 -11.57 -9.59 5.93
CA LEU A 108 -11.02 -10.91 5.70
C LEU A 108 -11.24 -11.30 4.23
N MET A 109 -10.17 -11.66 3.55
CA MET A 109 -10.15 -12.05 2.14
C MET A 109 -9.54 -13.44 2.00
N VAL A 110 -9.90 -14.13 0.93
CA VAL A 110 -9.30 -15.41 0.56
C VAL A 110 -8.72 -15.30 -0.85
N PHE A 111 -7.50 -15.78 -1.03
CA PHE A 111 -6.93 -15.91 -2.36
C PHE A 111 -7.48 -17.16 -3.03
N MET A 112 -8.43 -16.94 -3.94
CA MET A 112 -8.94 -18.01 -4.82
C MET A 112 -8.01 -18.12 -6.02
N ASP A 113 -7.04 -19.02 -5.93
CA ASP A 113 -6.17 -19.29 -7.07
C ASP A 113 -6.66 -20.52 -7.86
N PRO A 114 -7.07 -20.39 -9.12
CA PRO A 114 -7.45 -21.54 -9.95
C PRO A 114 -6.27 -22.48 -10.26
N LEU A 115 -5.03 -22.08 -9.99
CA LEU A 115 -3.84 -22.91 -10.19
C LEU A 115 -3.54 -23.84 -9.00
N HIS A 116 -3.89 -23.44 -7.77
CA HIS A 116 -3.77 -24.31 -6.59
C HIS A 116 -4.84 -25.42 -6.56
N THR A 117 -6.02 -25.17 -7.14
CA THR A 117 -7.11 -26.16 -7.23
C THR A 117 -6.77 -27.38 -8.10
N ARG A 118 -5.69 -27.33 -8.90
CA ARG A 118 -5.23 -28.47 -9.72
C ARG A 118 -4.26 -29.40 -9.00
N GLN A 119 -3.72 -29.03 -7.84
CA GLN A 119 -2.82 -29.91 -7.08
C GLN A 119 -3.57 -30.81 -6.09
N GLU A 120 -4.89 -30.60 -5.91
CA GLU A 120 -5.73 -31.38 -5.01
C GLU A 120 -6.85 -32.17 -5.72
N LEU A 121 -6.78 -32.34 -7.05
CA LEU A 121 -7.69 -33.18 -7.85
C LEU A 121 -6.95 -34.27 -8.64
#